data_AF-S6URZ9-F1
#
_entry.id   AF-S6URZ9-F1
#
_cell.length_a   1.000
_cell.length_b   1.000
_cell.length_c   1.000
_cell.angle_alpha   90.00
_cell.angle_beta   90.00
_cell.angle_gamma   90.00
#
_symmetry.space_group_name_H-M   'P 1'
#
loop_
_entity.id
_entity.type
_entity.pdbx_description
1 polymer ?
#
loop_
_entity_poly.entity_id
_entity_poly.type
_entity_poly.pdbx_seq_one_letter_code
_entity_poly.pdbx_strand_id
1 'polypeptide(L)' 'VRGVMLERLGPVVWESSVAKACYALEELEETARLWLMSNPKPAPLAPAALEELRQVFGAKW' A
#
# COMPACT_ATOMS: atom_id res chain seq x y z
N VAL A 1 3.86 2.37 9.50
CA VAL A 1 3.24 1.26 8.72
C VAL A 1 2.36 0.41 9.64
N ARG A 2 1.13 0.08 9.24
CA ARG A 2 0.21 -0.78 10.03
C ARG A 2 -0.28 -2.00 9.25
N GLY A 3 0.67 -2.73 8.69
CA GLY A 3 0.41 -3.98 8.01
C GLY A 3 1.69 -4.78 7.79
N VAL A 4 1.56 -6.10 7.69
CA VAL A 4 2.65 -7.02 7.35
C VAL A 4 2.17 -7.97 6.27
N MET A 5 3.05 -8.29 5.31
CA MET A 5 2.80 -9.35 4.34
C MET A 5 3.37 -10.66 4.91
N LEU A 6 2.52 -11.64 5.16
CA LEU A 6 2.92 -12.95 5.67
C LEU A 6 2.90 -13.98 4.54
N GLU A 7 4.00 -14.70 4.38
CA GLU A 7 4.12 -15.75 3.38
C GLU A 7 3.00 -16.80 3.58
N ARG A 8 2.22 -17.05 2.52
CA ARG A 8 1.08 -18.00 2.48
C ARG A 8 -0.14 -17.65 3.34
N LEU A 9 -0.13 -16.52 4.04
CA LEU A 9 -1.33 -15.99 4.74
C LEU A 9 -1.85 -14.71 4.08
N GLY A 10 -0.98 -13.96 3.41
CA GLY A 10 -1.33 -12.70 2.77
C GLY A 10 -1.14 -11.48 3.68
N PRO A 11 -1.74 -10.33 3.33
CA PRO A 11 -1.61 -9.10 4.10
C PRO A 11 -2.41 -9.18 5.41
N VAL A 12 -1.76 -8.84 6.52
CA VAL A 12 -2.39 -8.63 7.83
C VAL A 12 -2.28 -7.15 8.18
N VAL A 13 -3.44 -6.49 8.32
CA VAL A 13 -3.55 -5.04 8.58
C VAL A 13 -4.20 -4.80 9.94
N TRP A 14 -3.73 -3.78 10.67
CA TRP A 14 -4.36 -3.36 11.93
C TRP A 14 -4.58 -1.84 11.95
N GLU A 15 -5.68 -1.42 12.57
CA GLU A 15 -6.07 -0.01 12.59
C GLU A 15 -6.87 0.33 13.85
N SER A 16 -7.17 1.62 14.06
CA SER A 16 -7.96 2.06 15.22
C SER A 16 -9.41 1.56 15.21
N SER A 17 -9.89 1.04 14.07
CA SER A 17 -11.21 0.41 13.94
C SER A 17 -11.19 -0.62 12.82
N VAL A 18 -12.13 -1.57 12.85
CA VAL A 18 -12.30 -2.59 11.81
C VAL A 18 -12.55 -1.96 10.45
N ALA A 19 -13.42 -0.95 10.36
CA ALA A 19 -13.71 -0.28 9.09
C ALA A 19 -12.46 0.33 8.44
N LYS A 20 -11.60 1.00 9.22
CA LYS A 20 -10.34 1.55 8.71
C LYS A 20 -9.37 0.45 8.27
N ALA A 21 -9.30 -0.66 9.00
CA ALA A 21 -8.49 -1.81 8.61
C ALA A 21 -8.97 -2.40 7.28
N CYS A 22 -10.29 -2.56 7.12
CA CYS A 22 -10.89 -3.06 5.89
C CYS A 22 -10.62 -2.14 4.69
N TYR A 23 -10.74 -0.83 4.84
CA TYR A 23 -10.43 0.11 3.75
C TYR A 23 -8.95 0.03 3.33
N ALA A 24 -8.03 0.00 4.30
CA ALA A 24 -6.62 -0.17 3.98
C ALA A 24 -6.32 -1.52 3.31
N LEU A 25 -7.02 -2.59 3.71
CA LEU A 25 -6.89 -3.90 3.08
C LEU A 25 -7.41 -3.90 1.63
N GLU A 26 -8.56 -3.28 1.37
CA GLU A 26 -9.15 -3.17 0.03
C GLU A 26 -8.21 -2.44 -0.95
N GLU A 27 -7.62 -1.32 -0.52
CA GLU A 27 -6.64 -0.58 -1.32
C GLU A 27 -5.38 -1.40 -1.63
N LEU A 28 -4.91 -2.21 -0.69
CA LEU A 28 -3.76 -3.11 -0.90
C LEU A 28 -4.07 -4.21 -1.91
N GLU A 29 -5.25 -4.84 -1.82
CA GLU A 29 -5.69 -5.88 -2.75
C GLU A 29 -5.89 -5.33 -4.17
N GLU A 30 -6.49 -4.15 -4.29
CA GLU A 30 -6.67 -3.47 -5.57
C GLU A 30 -5.31 -3.12 -6.21
N THR A 31 -4.37 -2.58 -5.42
CA THR A 31 -3.01 -2.28 -5.89
C THR A 31 -2.28 -3.57 -6.33
N ALA A 32 -2.40 -4.66 -5.57
CA ALA A 32 -1.82 -5.95 -5.93
C ALA A 32 -2.40 -6.50 -7.24
N ARG A 33 -3.71 -6.37 -7.43
CA ARG A 33 -4.39 -6.76 -8.68
C ARG A 33 -3.86 -5.95 -9.87
N LEU A 34 -3.80 -4.63 -9.76
CA LEU A 34 -3.26 -3.75 -10.80
C LEU A 34 -1.80 -4.09 -11.13
N TRP A 35 -0.98 -4.34 -10.10
CA TRP A 35 0.40 -4.78 -10.27
C TRP A 35 0.49 -6.10 -11.04
N LEU A 36 -0.34 -7.10 -10.71
CA LEU A 36 -0.37 -8.39 -11.40
C LEU A 36 -0.77 -8.25 -12.87
N MET A 37 -1.77 -7.40 -13.17
CA MET A 37 -2.25 -7.13 -14.53
C MET A 37 -1.26 -6.33 -15.39
N SER A 38 -0.35 -5.59 -14.77
CA SER A 38 0.61 -4.74 -15.49
C SER A 38 1.76 -5.55 -16.09
N ASN A 39 2.04 -5.32 -17.38
CA ASN A 39 3.22 -5.83 -18.08
C ASN A 39 3.72 -4.80 -19.13
N PRO A 40 4.95 -4.27 -19.00
CA PRO A 40 5.94 -4.57 -17.97
C PRO A 40 5.47 -4.11 -16.58
N LYS A 41 6.12 -4.61 -15.53
CA LYS A 41 5.84 -4.13 -14.16
C LYS A 41 6.20 -2.64 -14.06
N PRO A 42 5.38 -1.81 -13.39
CA PRO A 42 5.69 -0.41 -13.19
C PRO A 42 7.05 -0.24 -12.50
N ALA A 43 7.83 0.73 -12.96
CA ALA A 43 9.07 1.10 -12.29
C ALA A 43 8.75 1.77 -10.93
N PRO A 44 9.55 1.53 -9.88
CA PRO A 44 9.41 2.25 -8.62
C PRO A 44 9.56 3.76 -8.81
N LEU A 45 8.86 4.54 -7.99
CA LEU A 45 9.06 5.98 -7.93
C LEU A 45 10.46 6.32 -7.42
N ALA A 46 11.05 7.37 -8.00
CA ALA A 46 12.30 7.91 -7.52
C ALA A 46 12.14 8.51 -6.10
N PRO A 47 13.20 8.54 -5.27
CA PRO A 47 13.12 9.08 -3.92
C PRO A 47 12.57 10.52 -3.84
N ALA A 48 12.89 11.36 -4.81
CA ALA A 48 12.39 12.74 -4.87
C ALA A 48 10.86 12.81 -5.03
N ALA A 49 10.28 11.94 -5.87
CA ALA A 49 8.83 11.86 -6.05
C ALA A 49 8.13 11.30 -4.80
N LEU A 50 8.76 10.35 -4.10
CA LEU A 50 8.25 9.87 -2.82
C LEU A 50 8.23 10.98 -1.76
N GLU A 51 9.27 11.82 -1.69
CA GLU A 51 9.30 12.95 -0.76
C GLU A 51 8.24 14.01 -1.07
N GLU A 52 8.01 14.30 -2.35
CA GLU A 52 6.92 15.19 -2.78
C GLU A 52 5.56 14.67 -2.30
N LEU A 53 5.27 13.38 -2.51
CA LEU A 53 4.04 12.74 -2.02
C LEU A 53 3.93 12.84 -0.49
N ARG A 54 5.05 12.68 0.24
CA ARG A 54 5.07 12.82 1.70
C ARG A 54 4.58 14.19 2.13
N GLN A 55 5.12 15.22 1.49
CA GLN A 55 4.87 16.61 1.83
C GLN A 55 3.44 17.03 1.47
N VAL A 56 2.99 16.67 0.26
CA VAL A 56 1.66 17.01 -0.25
C VAL A 56 0.56 16.33 0.57
N PHE A 57 0.71 15.04 0.88
CA PHE A 57 -0.32 14.27 1.59
C PHE A 57 -0.13 14.22 3.11
N GLY A 58 0.93 14.85 3.65
CA GLY A 58 1.25 14.82 5.07
C GLY A 58 1.49 13.39 5.62
N ALA A 59 1.91 12.49 4.73
CA ALA A 59 2.06 11.08 5.03
C ALA A 59 3.22 10.84 6.01
N LYS A 60 3.05 9.84 6.88
CA LYS A 60 4.04 9.42 7.87
C LYS A 60 4.33 7.95 7.65
N TRP A 61 5.54 7.64 7.19
CA TRP A 61 6.03 6.28 7.03
C TRP A 61 7.28 6.03 7.85
#